data_AF-A0A6N7PRJ7-F1
#
_entry.id   AF-A0A6N7PRJ7-F1
#
_cell.length_a   1.000
_cell.length_b   1.000
_cell.length_c   1.000
_cell.angle_alpha   90.00
_cell.angle_beta   90.00
_cell.angle_gamma   90.00
#
_symmetry.space_group_name_H-M   'P 1'
#
loop_
_entity.id
_entity.type
_entity.pdbx_description
1 polymer ?
#
loop_
_entity_poly.entity_id
_entity_poly.type
_entity_poly.pdbx_seq_one_letter_code
_entity_poly.pdbx_strand_id
1 'polypeptide(L)'
;MNHFSKLASSFVLVSALALVPLHAFAAGEIAAPSASAAAAPAAPASLPELPKLQPIVLQEPDPAALQELDRVLERLTTGDPRAKETARVAIAEVTPSVVPAVRARVQELRAGLDRKEAQGLLDDARKAGRKSLREKEKAQKGDKAGKDTKASKKASKSKADKDKDDDGDWLEFVLANPKPKNESWRDLVRLLVMERMLTAAGTTPAVRELLQMYSYFGELLRIDLQRQIGKLRDSAVPALIEGRQHDAKIVQRFASKQLDLLGRAIPGEAVGVNDPLVLADILRAYGRTRDVDAVRVILSFSNSERIQLREAAREAIVAIGEPGIWQLRDAYLNQTGNKAPREFTWDRIARELFGMFDRARMAEVYKLMDEGAAHAAASRWAEATSAFDKVLARSPVFERRKEMAPAYVAHAKTLEEKEPAAALEMLRKALRLDPKGEGARKVEAEIAYLEGVTLIAKGTPDKFPLTKAIELDPTNERAKQALAALEQERIEPQKSFLHRYVAAGGVGLFALIAMIFLARRKPDAGSSAEGPPAGGNPGGSSSPEAPVAGAD
;
A
#
# COMPACT_ATOMS: atom_id res chain seq x y z
N MET A 1 25.60 9.54 -59.76
CA MET A 1 25.41 10.90 -60.30
C MET A 1 24.93 11.75 -59.14
N ASN A 2 25.87 12.24 -58.31
CA ASN A 2 26.49 13.59 -58.33
C ASN A 2 25.46 14.63 -57.81
N HIS A 3 25.60 15.25 -56.65
CA HIS A 3 26.68 16.11 -56.10
C HIS A 3 26.61 16.07 -54.54
N PHE A 4 27.64 16.03 -53.69
CA PHE A 4 28.91 16.77 -53.50
C PHE A 4 28.80 18.29 -53.26
N SER A 5 29.06 18.72 -52.00
CA SER A 5 29.98 19.80 -51.58
C SER A 5 29.48 20.43 -50.25
N LYS A 6 30.10 20.17 -49.09
CA LYS A 6 31.26 20.87 -48.49
C LYS A 6 31.07 22.38 -48.36
N LEU A 7 31.04 22.86 -47.12
CA LEU A 7 31.72 24.09 -46.69
C LEU A 7 32.12 23.98 -45.22
N ALA A 8 33.42 24.19 -45.00
CA ALA A 8 34.11 24.24 -43.72
C ALA A 8 34.35 25.71 -43.33
N SER A 9 34.45 26.00 -42.03
CA SER A 9 35.37 26.97 -41.40
C SER A 9 35.01 27.05 -39.91
N SER A 10 35.84 26.55 -38.99
CA SER A 10 37.04 27.20 -38.42
C SER A 10 36.70 28.35 -37.47
N PHE A 11 36.66 28.05 -36.16
CA PHE A 11 37.04 29.00 -35.13
C PHE A 11 38.05 28.35 -34.19
N VAL A 12 39.27 28.85 -34.28
CA VAL A 12 40.37 28.65 -33.34
C VAL A 12 40.16 29.64 -32.20
N LEU A 13 40.18 29.17 -30.94
CA LEU A 13 40.62 30.02 -29.83
C LEU A 13 41.48 29.20 -28.87
N VAL A 14 42.52 29.89 -28.43
CA VAL A 14 43.75 29.45 -27.80
C VAL A 14 43.68 29.64 -26.29
N SER A 15 44.25 28.67 -25.57
CA SER A 15 44.90 28.73 -24.24
C SER A 15 44.14 29.21 -23.00
N ALA A 16 44.16 28.36 -21.97
CA ALA A 16 44.91 28.65 -20.73
C ALA A 16 45.16 27.37 -19.92
N LEU A 17 46.44 26.96 -19.86
CA LEU A 17 46.98 26.02 -18.89
C LEU A 17 46.95 26.66 -17.50
N ALA A 18 46.45 25.95 -16.50
CA ALA A 18 46.81 26.17 -15.10
C ALA A 18 47.31 24.85 -14.50
N LEU A 19 48.63 24.73 -14.41
CA LEU A 19 49.33 23.72 -13.61
C LEU A 19 49.05 24.00 -12.13
N VAL A 20 48.52 23.01 -11.41
CA VAL A 20 48.49 22.98 -9.95
C VAL A 20 49.65 22.10 -9.46
N PRO A 21 50.49 22.57 -8.53
CA PRO A 21 51.66 21.83 -8.07
C PRO A 21 51.30 20.67 -7.14
N LEU A 22 51.84 19.49 -7.47
CA LEU A 22 51.98 18.34 -6.58
C LEU A 22 52.86 18.71 -5.39
N HIS A 23 52.28 18.77 -4.20
CA HIS A 23 53.04 18.83 -2.95
C HIS A 23 53.57 17.43 -2.62
N ALA A 24 54.89 17.28 -2.73
CA ALA A 24 55.63 16.17 -2.16
C ALA A 24 55.59 16.26 -0.63
N PHE A 25 54.90 15.32 0.01
CA PHE A 25 55.01 15.12 1.45
C PHE A 25 56.15 14.14 1.75
N ALA A 26 57.05 14.62 2.60
CA ALA A 26 58.24 13.95 3.07
C ALA A 26 57.91 12.65 3.83
N ALA A 27 58.80 11.68 3.67
CA ALA A 27 58.86 10.45 4.44
C ALA A 27 59.04 10.77 5.94
N GLY A 28 57.96 10.56 6.70
CA GLY A 28 57.98 10.45 8.14
C GLY A 28 57.72 8.99 8.52
N GLU A 29 58.70 8.39 9.17
CA GLU A 29 58.71 7.04 9.72
C GLU A 29 57.61 6.92 10.81
N ILE A 30 56.49 6.26 10.47
CA ILE A 30 55.41 5.96 11.42
C ILE A 30 55.63 4.55 11.93
N ALA A 31 55.89 4.45 13.23
CA ALA A 31 55.99 3.21 13.99
C ALA A 31 54.79 2.30 13.73
N ALA A 32 55.07 1.04 13.41
CA ALA A 32 54.08 -0.01 13.20
C ALA A 32 53.24 -0.22 14.47
N PRO A 33 51.90 -0.08 14.44
CA PRO A 33 51.07 -0.59 15.50
C PRO A 33 51.11 -2.12 15.48
N SER A 34 51.43 -2.66 16.65
CA SER A 34 51.48 -4.08 16.98
C SER A 34 50.25 -4.83 16.46
N ALA A 35 50.49 -5.93 15.75
CA ALA A 35 49.48 -6.84 15.23
C ALA A 35 48.66 -7.44 16.38
N SER A 36 47.55 -6.78 16.72
CA SER A 36 46.55 -7.31 17.65
C SER A 36 45.50 -8.08 16.85
N ALA A 37 45.49 -9.39 17.07
CA ALA A 37 44.40 -10.34 16.79
C ALA A 37 43.60 -10.08 15.50
N ALA A 38 44.10 -10.61 14.38
CA ALA A 38 43.25 -10.90 13.24
C ALA A 38 42.12 -11.84 13.70
N ALA A 39 40.91 -11.29 13.82
CA ALA A 39 39.71 -12.08 14.00
C ALA A 39 39.68 -13.17 12.92
N ALA A 40 39.48 -14.42 13.34
CA ALA A 40 39.34 -15.55 12.43
C ALA A 40 38.33 -15.19 11.33
N PRO A 41 38.58 -15.56 10.06
CA PRO A 41 37.63 -15.30 8.98
C PRO A 41 36.29 -15.91 9.37
N ALA A 42 35.26 -15.08 9.42
CA ALA A 42 33.90 -15.51 9.68
C ALA A 42 33.59 -16.71 8.76
N ALA A 43 33.04 -17.77 9.35
CA ALA A 43 32.65 -18.96 8.60
C ALA A 43 31.91 -18.57 7.31
N PRO A 44 32.16 -19.24 6.18
CA PRO A 44 31.58 -18.86 4.90
C PRO A 44 30.06 -18.80 5.06
N ALA A 45 29.51 -17.59 4.98
CA ALA A 45 28.09 -17.35 5.16
C ALA A 45 27.34 -18.28 4.20
N SER A 46 26.41 -19.07 4.73
CA SER A 46 25.57 -19.93 3.91
C SER A 46 24.87 -19.06 2.87
N LEU A 47 25.00 -19.46 1.60
CA LEU A 47 24.36 -18.72 0.53
C LEU A 47 22.84 -18.71 0.71
N PRO A 48 22.17 -17.61 0.33
CA PRO A 48 20.73 -17.51 0.49
C PRO A 48 20.03 -18.63 -0.29
N GLU A 49 18.92 -19.13 0.26
CA GLU A 49 18.07 -20.06 -0.45
C GLU A 49 17.38 -19.35 -1.62
N LEU A 50 17.21 -20.07 -2.72
CA LEU A 50 16.57 -19.51 -3.90
C LEU A 50 15.05 -19.53 -3.71
N PRO A 51 14.38 -18.36 -3.81
CA PRO A 51 12.94 -18.31 -3.70
C PRO A 51 12.31 -19.02 -4.90
N LYS A 52 11.26 -19.79 -4.65
CA LYS A 52 10.52 -20.50 -5.70
C LYS A 52 9.30 -19.68 -6.08
N LEU A 53 9.14 -19.48 -7.38
CA LEU A 53 7.92 -18.86 -7.91
C LEU A 53 6.71 -19.73 -7.57
N GLN A 54 5.72 -19.13 -6.91
CA GLN A 54 4.51 -19.85 -6.53
C GLN A 54 3.74 -20.29 -7.78
N PRO A 55 3.35 -21.58 -7.88
CA PRO A 55 2.46 -22.06 -8.93
C PRO A 55 1.15 -21.28 -8.93
N ILE A 56 0.57 -21.09 -10.12
CA ILE A 56 -0.78 -20.52 -10.22
C ILE A 56 -1.76 -21.59 -9.73
N VAL A 57 -2.28 -21.41 -8.52
CA VAL A 57 -3.33 -22.28 -7.98
C VAL A 57 -4.67 -21.78 -8.48
N LEU A 58 -5.38 -22.64 -9.22
CA LEU A 58 -6.76 -22.38 -9.60
C LEU A 58 -7.64 -22.56 -8.37
N GLN A 59 -8.17 -21.45 -7.85
CA GLN A 59 -9.13 -21.51 -6.77
C GLN A 59 -10.43 -22.14 -7.24
N GLU A 60 -11.01 -22.99 -6.40
CA GLU A 60 -12.35 -23.53 -6.59
C GLU A 60 -13.40 -22.44 -6.32
N PRO A 61 -14.52 -22.44 -7.04
CA PRO A 61 -15.58 -21.46 -6.84
C PRO A 61 -16.29 -21.67 -5.49
N ASP A 62 -16.42 -20.60 -4.72
CA ASP A 62 -17.29 -20.58 -3.55
C ASP A 62 -18.76 -20.75 -3.98
N PRO A 63 -19.51 -21.72 -3.42
CA PRO A 63 -20.93 -21.89 -3.69
C PRO A 63 -21.76 -20.61 -3.48
N ALA A 64 -21.40 -19.77 -2.50
CA ALA A 64 -22.11 -18.51 -2.27
C ALA A 64 -21.89 -17.51 -3.42
N ALA A 65 -20.66 -17.41 -3.92
CA ALA A 65 -20.32 -16.56 -5.06
C ALA A 65 -20.98 -17.03 -6.36
N LEU A 66 -21.14 -18.34 -6.56
CA LEU A 66 -21.91 -18.90 -7.69
C LEU A 66 -23.38 -18.48 -7.63
N GLN A 67 -24.02 -18.62 -6.46
CA GLN A 67 -25.42 -18.22 -6.30
C GLN A 67 -25.62 -16.72 -6.50
N GLU A 68 -24.69 -15.89 -6.01
CA GLU A 68 -24.74 -14.45 -6.22
C GLU A 68 -24.59 -14.09 -7.70
N LEU A 69 -23.61 -14.69 -8.39
CA LEU A 69 -23.44 -14.53 -9.83
C LEU A 69 -24.71 -14.91 -10.59
N ASP A 70 -25.32 -16.06 -10.30
CA ASP A 70 -26.56 -16.51 -10.94
C ASP A 70 -27.70 -15.52 -10.73
N ARG A 71 -27.85 -14.97 -9.52
CA ARG A 71 -28.87 -13.95 -9.22
C ARG A 71 -28.67 -12.68 -10.05
N VAL A 72 -27.42 -12.22 -10.22
CA VAL A 72 -27.10 -11.05 -11.05
C VAL A 72 -27.44 -11.33 -12.51
N LEU A 73 -27.02 -12.51 -13.02
CA LEU A 73 -27.28 -12.93 -14.39
C LEU A 73 -28.78 -13.09 -14.70
N GLU A 74 -29.55 -13.66 -13.77
CA GLU A 74 -31.00 -13.80 -13.90
C GLU A 74 -31.69 -12.43 -13.95
N ARG A 75 -31.36 -11.52 -13.01
CA ARG A 75 -31.92 -10.16 -12.97
C ARG A 75 -31.76 -9.41 -14.29
N LEU A 76 -30.62 -9.54 -14.96
CA LEU A 76 -30.34 -8.87 -16.24
C LEU A 76 -31.16 -9.42 -17.40
N THR A 77 -31.50 -10.71 -17.35
CA THR A 77 -32.29 -11.38 -18.40
C THR A 77 -33.79 -11.29 -18.16
N THR A 78 -34.23 -10.83 -16.97
CA THR A 78 -35.65 -10.58 -16.68
C THR A 78 -36.22 -9.42 -17.50
N GLY A 79 -37.55 -9.30 -17.55
CA GLY A 79 -38.24 -8.18 -18.20
C GLY A 79 -38.27 -6.90 -17.37
N ASP A 80 -37.90 -6.94 -16.08
CA ASP A 80 -38.05 -5.82 -15.15
C ASP A 80 -36.91 -4.79 -15.31
N PRO A 81 -37.20 -3.53 -15.68
CA PRO A 81 -36.17 -2.50 -15.82
C PRO A 81 -35.47 -2.16 -14.51
N ARG A 82 -36.15 -2.24 -13.35
CA ARG A 82 -35.52 -1.94 -12.05
C ARG A 82 -34.50 -3.00 -11.67
N ALA A 83 -34.87 -4.28 -11.81
CA ALA A 83 -33.95 -5.39 -11.60
C ALA A 83 -32.69 -5.30 -12.48
N LYS A 84 -32.85 -4.90 -13.75
CA LYS A 84 -31.71 -4.68 -14.66
C LYS A 84 -30.77 -3.59 -14.18
N GLU A 85 -31.32 -2.47 -13.73
CA GLU A 85 -30.50 -1.35 -13.26
C GLU A 85 -29.74 -1.71 -11.97
N THR A 86 -30.41 -2.37 -11.02
CA THR A 86 -29.73 -2.90 -9.82
C THR A 86 -28.62 -3.89 -10.17
N ALA A 87 -28.86 -4.76 -11.16
CA ALA A 87 -27.84 -5.71 -11.59
C ALA A 87 -26.66 -5.03 -12.31
N ARG A 88 -26.88 -3.94 -13.06
CA ARG A 88 -25.79 -3.15 -13.67
C ARG A 88 -24.85 -2.55 -12.62
N VAL A 89 -25.41 -2.01 -11.55
CA VAL A 89 -24.62 -1.50 -10.43
C VAL A 89 -23.80 -2.64 -9.81
N ALA A 90 -24.43 -3.80 -9.59
CA ALA A 90 -23.76 -4.97 -9.04
C ALA A 90 -22.60 -5.48 -9.91
N ILE A 91 -22.68 -5.38 -11.25
CA ILE A 91 -21.58 -5.75 -12.16
C ILE A 91 -20.35 -4.84 -11.98
N ALA A 92 -20.57 -3.57 -11.64
CA ALA A 92 -19.48 -2.60 -11.48
C ALA A 92 -18.80 -2.70 -10.10
N GLU A 93 -19.50 -3.22 -9.09
CA GLU A 93 -19.03 -3.30 -7.69
C GLU A 93 -18.43 -4.67 -7.32
N VAL A 94 -18.03 -5.46 -8.32
CA VAL A 94 -17.61 -6.84 -8.12
C VAL A 94 -16.21 -6.95 -7.50
N THR A 95 -16.07 -7.84 -6.52
CA THR A 95 -14.78 -8.17 -5.89
C THR A 95 -14.02 -9.28 -6.65
N PRO A 96 -12.68 -9.37 -6.51
CA PRO A 96 -11.87 -10.41 -7.16
C PRO A 96 -12.27 -11.85 -6.80
N SER A 97 -12.99 -12.06 -5.71
CA SER A 97 -13.53 -13.37 -5.30
C SER A 97 -14.53 -13.98 -6.30
N VAL A 98 -15.11 -13.19 -7.22
CA VAL A 98 -16.03 -13.72 -8.23
C VAL A 98 -15.32 -14.55 -9.31
N VAL A 99 -14.02 -14.34 -9.52
CA VAL A 99 -13.30 -14.84 -10.69
C VAL A 99 -13.43 -16.37 -10.86
N PRO A 100 -13.29 -17.19 -9.81
CA PRO A 100 -13.55 -18.63 -9.90
C PRO A 100 -14.99 -18.98 -10.29
N ALA A 101 -15.98 -18.25 -9.77
CA ALA A 101 -17.40 -18.48 -10.11
C ALA A 101 -17.69 -18.14 -11.57
N VAL A 102 -17.14 -17.03 -12.06
CA VAL A 102 -17.20 -16.66 -13.48
C VAL A 102 -16.54 -17.73 -14.36
N ARG A 103 -15.34 -18.20 -14.00
CA ARG A 103 -14.66 -19.28 -14.72
C ARG A 103 -15.56 -20.51 -14.86
N ALA A 104 -16.16 -20.96 -13.75
CA ALA A 104 -17.04 -22.13 -13.75
C ALA A 104 -18.23 -21.95 -14.71
N ARG A 105 -18.93 -20.81 -14.64
CA ARG A 105 -20.07 -20.52 -15.53
C ARG A 105 -19.66 -20.34 -17.00
N VAL A 106 -18.49 -19.78 -17.28
CA VAL A 106 -17.95 -19.70 -18.64
C VAL A 106 -17.71 -21.10 -19.23
N GLN A 107 -17.22 -22.06 -18.43
CA GLN A 107 -17.03 -23.44 -18.90
C GLN A 107 -18.36 -24.12 -19.24
N GLU A 108 -19.40 -23.87 -18.46
CA GLU A 108 -20.74 -24.40 -18.75
C GLU A 108 -21.31 -23.78 -20.04
N LEU A 109 -21.24 -22.45 -20.19
CA LEU A 109 -21.69 -21.76 -21.40
C LEU A 109 -20.95 -22.21 -22.65
N ARG A 110 -19.66 -22.54 -22.53
CA ARG A 110 -18.85 -23.04 -23.65
C ARG A 110 -19.49 -24.28 -24.31
N ALA A 111 -20.15 -25.13 -23.53
CA ALA A 111 -20.78 -26.36 -24.01
C ALA A 111 -22.17 -26.13 -24.61
N GLY A 112 -22.93 -25.15 -24.10
CA GLY A 112 -24.34 -24.92 -24.49
C GLY A 112 -24.56 -23.84 -25.56
N LEU A 113 -23.66 -22.87 -25.71
CA LEU A 113 -23.91 -21.70 -26.56
C LEU A 113 -23.88 -22.02 -28.06
N ASP A 114 -24.98 -21.78 -28.78
CA ASP A 114 -24.98 -21.72 -30.25
C ASP A 114 -24.25 -20.45 -30.72
N ARG A 115 -22.99 -20.63 -31.11
CA ARG A 115 -22.10 -19.54 -31.53
C ARG A 115 -22.59 -18.81 -32.77
N LYS A 116 -23.24 -19.51 -33.69
CA LYS A 116 -23.70 -18.92 -34.96
C LYS A 116 -24.92 -18.04 -34.71
N GLU A 117 -25.86 -18.53 -33.90
CA GLU A 117 -27.02 -17.73 -33.51
C GLU A 117 -26.59 -16.54 -32.64
N ALA A 118 -25.72 -16.76 -31.65
CA ALA A 118 -25.19 -15.70 -30.80
C ALA A 118 -24.48 -14.60 -31.60
N GLN A 119 -23.68 -14.98 -32.60
CA GLN A 119 -23.05 -14.02 -33.52
C GLN A 119 -24.10 -13.20 -34.30
N GLY A 120 -25.15 -13.84 -34.82
CA GLY A 120 -26.23 -13.15 -35.52
C GLY A 120 -26.97 -12.15 -34.61
N LEU A 121 -27.30 -12.58 -33.38
CA LEU A 121 -27.92 -11.72 -32.37
C LEU A 121 -27.05 -10.52 -32.01
N LEU A 122 -25.74 -10.72 -31.86
CA LEU A 122 -24.79 -9.67 -31.55
C LEU A 122 -24.66 -8.67 -32.72
N ASP A 123 -24.58 -9.15 -33.96
CA ASP A 123 -24.46 -8.28 -35.13
C ASP A 123 -25.73 -7.44 -35.36
N ASP A 124 -26.91 -8.02 -35.14
CA ASP A 124 -28.18 -7.31 -35.17
C ASP A 124 -28.25 -6.24 -34.08
N ALA A 125 -27.87 -6.57 -32.85
CA ALA A 125 -27.77 -5.63 -31.73
C ALA A 125 -26.80 -4.49 -32.05
N ARG A 126 -25.61 -4.78 -32.59
CA ARG A 126 -24.61 -3.79 -33.01
C ARG A 126 -25.10 -2.88 -34.13
N LYS A 127 -25.83 -3.41 -35.12
CA LYS A 127 -26.44 -2.61 -36.19
C LYS A 127 -27.51 -1.66 -35.62
N ALA A 128 -28.38 -2.16 -34.75
CA ALA A 128 -29.41 -1.36 -34.10
C ALA A 128 -28.82 -0.28 -33.19
N GLY A 129 -27.82 -0.64 -32.37
CA GLY A 129 -27.11 0.29 -31.48
C GLY A 129 -26.38 1.40 -32.23
N ARG A 130 -25.68 1.08 -33.33
CA ARG A 130 -25.05 2.10 -34.19
C ARG A 130 -26.06 3.02 -34.86
N LYS A 131 -27.22 2.49 -35.27
CA LYS A 131 -28.30 3.30 -35.84
C LYS A 131 -28.84 4.29 -34.80
N SER A 132 -29.12 3.83 -33.58
CA SER A 132 -29.65 4.70 -32.52
C SER A 132 -28.64 5.77 -32.08
N LEU A 133 -27.34 5.43 -32.00
CA LEU A 133 -26.29 6.42 -31.74
C LEU A 133 -26.21 7.50 -32.83
N ARG A 134 -26.27 7.11 -34.11
CA ARG A 134 -26.27 8.06 -35.24
C ARG A 134 -27.51 8.96 -35.25
N GLU A 135 -28.66 8.44 -34.87
CA GLU A 135 -29.90 9.23 -34.75
C GLU A 135 -29.81 10.24 -33.59
N LYS A 136 -29.29 9.82 -32.42
CA LYS A 136 -29.01 10.72 -31.29
C LYS A 136 -28.01 11.82 -31.65
N GLU A 137 -26.93 11.48 -32.35
CA GLU A 137 -25.91 12.44 -32.78
C GLU A 137 -26.49 13.45 -33.80
N LYS A 138 -27.36 12.99 -34.71
CA LYS A 138 -28.07 13.87 -35.65
C LYS A 138 -29.05 14.80 -34.94
N ALA A 139 -29.81 14.31 -33.96
CA ALA A 139 -30.72 15.13 -33.16
C ALA A 139 -29.95 16.24 -32.42
N GLN A 140 -28.85 15.88 -31.73
CA GLN A 140 -28.02 16.85 -31.02
C GLN A 140 -27.34 17.89 -31.95
N LYS A 141 -26.99 17.51 -33.19
CA LYS A 141 -26.46 18.45 -34.19
C LYS A 141 -27.54 19.31 -34.84
N GLY A 142 -28.76 18.81 -34.97
CA GLY A 142 -29.92 19.55 -35.46
C GLY A 142 -30.25 20.74 -34.57
N ASP A 143 -30.19 20.56 -33.26
CA ASP A 143 -30.46 21.62 -32.29
C ASP A 143 -29.34 22.67 -32.22
N LYS A 144 -28.09 22.32 -32.56
CA LYS A 144 -26.94 23.24 -32.57
C LYS A 144 -26.72 23.98 -33.90
N ALA A 145 -27.41 23.62 -34.98
CA ALA A 145 -27.21 24.23 -36.29
C ALA A 145 -27.85 25.63 -36.46
N GLY A 146 -28.54 26.14 -35.43
CA GLY A 146 -29.19 27.45 -35.45
C GLY A 146 -28.30 28.65 -35.06
N LYS A 147 -27.07 28.45 -34.60
CA LYS A 147 -26.20 29.57 -34.15
C LYS A 147 -24.73 29.31 -34.49
N ASP A 148 -24.26 30.02 -35.52
CA ASP A 148 -22.86 30.30 -35.87
C ASP A 148 -21.96 29.22 -36.53
N THR A 149 -21.65 29.53 -37.80
CA THR A 149 -20.39 29.33 -38.55
C THR A 149 -20.12 28.04 -39.36
N LYS A 150 -20.06 28.24 -40.69
CA LYS A 150 -19.64 27.32 -41.77
C LYS A 150 -18.16 26.89 -41.72
N ALA A 151 -17.34 27.39 -40.80
CA ALA A 151 -15.89 27.16 -40.79
C ALA A 151 -15.43 25.88 -40.07
N SER A 152 -16.22 25.34 -39.12
CA SER A 152 -15.81 24.15 -38.32
C SER A 152 -16.10 22.79 -39.00
N LYS A 153 -16.85 22.78 -40.11
CA LYS A 153 -17.36 21.54 -40.74
C LYS A 153 -16.31 20.74 -41.51
N LYS A 154 -15.16 21.34 -41.85
CA LYS A 154 -14.08 20.70 -42.62
C LYS A 154 -13.02 20.02 -41.75
N ALA A 155 -12.85 20.46 -40.49
CA ALA A 155 -11.89 19.89 -39.54
C ALA A 155 -12.42 18.65 -38.77
N SER A 156 -13.74 18.54 -38.53
CA SER A 156 -14.30 17.37 -37.83
C SER A 156 -14.53 16.15 -38.73
N LYS A 157 -14.54 16.32 -40.06
CA LYS A 157 -14.81 15.22 -41.00
C LYS A 157 -13.62 14.26 -41.14
N SER A 158 -12.38 14.73 -40.97
CA SER A 158 -11.18 13.87 -41.08
C SER A 158 -10.84 13.09 -39.80
N LYS A 159 -11.30 13.54 -38.62
CA LYS A 159 -11.12 12.81 -37.35
C LYS A 159 -12.25 11.80 -37.09
N ALA A 160 -13.46 12.10 -37.53
CA ALA A 160 -14.63 11.24 -37.32
C ALA A 160 -14.65 9.96 -38.17
N ASP A 161 -13.88 9.84 -39.26
CA ASP A 161 -13.87 8.61 -40.08
C ASP A 161 -12.90 7.53 -39.58
N LYS A 162 -12.07 7.82 -38.57
CA LYS A 162 -11.14 6.83 -37.99
C LYS A 162 -11.58 6.25 -36.64
N ASP A 163 -12.48 6.94 -35.92
CA ASP A 163 -13.06 6.47 -34.64
C ASP A 163 -14.45 5.81 -34.80
N LYS A 164 -15.02 5.80 -36.02
CA LYS A 164 -16.42 5.42 -36.29
C LYS A 164 -16.76 3.93 -36.20
N ASP A 165 -15.78 3.07 -35.98
CA ASP A 165 -16.03 1.63 -35.90
C ASP A 165 -16.49 1.17 -34.50
N ASP A 166 -16.35 2.00 -33.45
CA ASP A 166 -16.21 1.44 -32.10
C ASP A 166 -16.87 2.16 -30.87
N ASP A 167 -17.98 2.90 -30.97
CA ASP A 167 -18.37 3.79 -29.83
C ASP A 167 -19.44 3.32 -28.80
N GLY A 168 -19.93 2.08 -28.83
CA GLY A 168 -20.94 1.64 -27.84
C GLY A 168 -20.58 0.38 -27.08
N ASP A 169 -21.06 0.26 -25.85
CA ASP A 169 -20.99 -0.97 -25.07
C ASP A 169 -21.91 -2.03 -25.70
N TRP A 170 -21.33 -3.17 -26.07
CA TRP A 170 -22.06 -4.25 -26.72
C TRP A 170 -23.11 -4.88 -25.80
N LEU A 171 -22.86 -4.93 -24.50
CA LEU A 171 -23.86 -5.39 -23.53
C LEU A 171 -25.10 -4.49 -23.56
N GLU A 172 -24.90 -3.17 -23.60
CA GLU A 172 -25.98 -2.19 -23.69
C GLU A 172 -26.78 -2.33 -24.98
N PHE A 173 -26.10 -2.62 -26.10
CA PHE A 173 -26.79 -2.87 -27.37
C PHE A 173 -27.64 -4.14 -27.35
N VAL A 174 -27.16 -5.22 -26.73
CA VAL A 174 -27.91 -6.48 -26.62
C VAL A 174 -29.09 -6.33 -25.66
N LEU A 175 -28.93 -5.58 -24.56
CA LEU A 175 -30.00 -5.31 -23.59
C LEU A 175 -31.08 -4.37 -24.12
N ALA A 176 -30.75 -3.48 -25.07
CA ALA A 176 -31.70 -2.56 -25.68
C ALA A 176 -32.79 -3.26 -26.53
N ASN A 177 -32.52 -4.48 -27.03
CA ASN A 177 -33.47 -5.31 -27.79
C ASN A 177 -33.67 -6.66 -27.10
N PRO A 178 -34.40 -6.72 -25.97
CA PRO A 178 -34.47 -7.91 -25.14
C PRO A 178 -35.22 -9.05 -25.82
N LYS A 179 -34.64 -10.25 -25.81
CA LYS A 179 -35.27 -11.49 -26.30
C LYS A 179 -35.26 -12.57 -25.20
N PRO A 180 -35.94 -12.37 -24.06
CA PRO A 180 -35.82 -13.23 -22.88
C PRO A 180 -36.25 -14.69 -23.10
N LYS A 181 -37.06 -14.96 -24.14
CA LYS A 181 -37.47 -16.32 -24.52
C LYS A 181 -36.44 -17.06 -25.37
N ASN A 182 -35.47 -16.36 -25.93
CA ASN A 182 -34.40 -16.96 -26.75
C ASN A 182 -33.23 -17.34 -25.82
N GLU A 183 -32.84 -18.61 -25.82
CA GLU A 183 -31.77 -19.14 -24.98
C GLU A 183 -30.40 -18.58 -25.36
N SER A 184 -30.06 -18.60 -26.65
CA SER A 184 -28.83 -18.01 -27.20
C SER A 184 -28.68 -16.52 -26.86
N TRP A 185 -29.78 -15.77 -26.81
CA TRP A 185 -29.77 -14.38 -26.34
C TRP A 185 -29.41 -14.28 -24.85
N ARG A 186 -30.01 -15.11 -24.00
CA ARG A 186 -29.71 -15.11 -22.56
C ARG A 186 -28.25 -15.48 -22.32
N ASP A 187 -27.74 -16.48 -23.02
CA ASP A 187 -26.35 -16.92 -22.87
C ASP A 187 -25.36 -15.91 -23.42
N LEU A 188 -25.68 -15.21 -24.51
CA LEU A 188 -24.90 -14.07 -24.99
C LEU A 188 -24.86 -12.94 -23.96
N VAL A 189 -26.00 -12.60 -23.33
CA VAL A 189 -26.03 -11.59 -22.25
C VAL A 189 -25.16 -12.05 -21.08
N ARG A 190 -25.30 -13.31 -20.63
CA ARG A 190 -24.49 -13.86 -19.54
C ARG A 190 -23.00 -13.78 -19.83
N LEU A 191 -22.59 -14.12 -21.04
CA LEU A 191 -21.21 -14.09 -21.49
C LEU A 191 -20.64 -12.65 -21.43
N LEU A 192 -21.36 -11.68 -21.99
CA LEU A 192 -20.92 -10.27 -21.98
C LEU A 192 -20.92 -9.67 -20.57
N VAL A 193 -21.86 -10.07 -19.72
CA VAL A 193 -21.88 -9.64 -18.31
C VAL A 193 -20.66 -10.15 -17.56
N MET A 194 -20.34 -11.44 -17.69
CA MET A 194 -19.16 -12.03 -17.06
C MET A 194 -17.87 -11.36 -17.54
N GLU A 195 -17.78 -11.00 -18.82
CA GLU A 195 -16.67 -10.20 -19.36
C GLU A 195 -16.53 -8.84 -18.64
N ARG A 196 -17.64 -8.14 -18.38
CA ARG A 196 -17.64 -6.88 -17.63
C ARG A 196 -17.27 -7.08 -16.16
N MET A 197 -17.73 -8.16 -15.52
CA MET A 197 -17.37 -8.48 -14.13
C MET A 197 -15.87 -8.77 -13.99
N LEU A 198 -15.27 -9.51 -14.93
CA LEU A 198 -13.82 -9.74 -14.96
C LEU A 198 -13.04 -8.43 -15.19
N THR A 199 -13.57 -7.55 -16.03
CA THR A 199 -13.00 -6.22 -16.27
C THR A 199 -13.11 -5.32 -15.03
N ALA A 200 -14.22 -5.38 -14.31
CA ALA A 200 -14.40 -4.64 -13.05
C ALA A 200 -13.47 -5.16 -11.95
N ALA A 201 -13.27 -6.49 -11.87
CA ALA A 201 -12.33 -7.09 -10.92
C ALA A 201 -10.88 -6.63 -11.16
N GLY A 202 -10.48 -6.47 -12.42
CA GLY A 202 -9.23 -5.79 -12.79
C GLY A 202 -7.93 -6.40 -12.28
N THR A 203 -7.95 -7.67 -11.86
CA THR A 203 -6.79 -8.40 -11.34
C THR A 203 -6.14 -9.29 -12.40
N THR A 204 -4.87 -9.64 -12.22
CA THR A 204 -4.15 -10.58 -13.12
C THR A 204 -4.92 -11.89 -13.36
N PRO A 205 -5.48 -12.57 -12.34
CA PRO A 205 -6.32 -13.75 -12.56
C PRO A 205 -7.56 -13.47 -13.41
N ALA A 206 -8.23 -12.33 -13.22
CA ALA A 206 -9.40 -11.98 -14.02
C ALA A 206 -9.05 -11.79 -15.50
N VAL A 207 -7.89 -11.20 -15.81
CA VAL A 207 -7.42 -11.03 -17.19
C VAL A 207 -7.01 -12.35 -17.82
N ARG A 208 -6.46 -13.30 -17.06
CA ARG A 208 -6.25 -14.68 -17.55
C ARG A 208 -7.57 -15.31 -18.01
N GLU A 209 -8.64 -15.13 -17.25
CA GLU A 209 -9.96 -15.63 -17.65
C GLU A 209 -10.49 -14.91 -18.91
N LEU A 210 -10.26 -13.60 -19.07
CA LEU A 210 -10.58 -12.89 -20.31
C LEU A 210 -9.85 -13.48 -21.52
N LEU A 211 -8.55 -13.81 -21.38
CA LEU A 211 -7.78 -14.47 -22.44
C LEU A 211 -8.28 -15.90 -22.71
N GLN A 212 -8.67 -16.63 -21.65
CA GLN A 212 -9.27 -17.95 -21.78
C GLN A 212 -10.62 -17.89 -22.50
N MET A 213 -11.46 -16.88 -22.23
CA MET A 213 -12.69 -16.63 -22.98
C MET A 213 -12.41 -16.43 -24.47
N TYR A 214 -11.35 -15.70 -24.84
CA TYR A 214 -10.95 -15.56 -26.24
C TYR A 214 -10.62 -16.90 -26.89
N SER A 215 -9.96 -17.81 -26.16
CA SER A 215 -9.66 -19.16 -26.67
C SER A 215 -10.93 -19.97 -26.96
N TYR A 216 -12.01 -19.75 -26.20
CA TYR A 216 -13.26 -20.51 -26.32
C TYR A 216 -14.19 -19.95 -27.39
N PHE A 217 -14.36 -18.64 -27.43
CA PHE A 217 -15.37 -17.97 -28.27
C PHE A 217 -14.78 -17.26 -29.49
N GLY A 218 -13.46 -17.09 -29.56
CA GLY A 218 -12.75 -16.58 -30.73
C GLY A 218 -13.28 -15.22 -31.22
N GLU A 219 -13.61 -15.15 -32.51
CA GLU A 219 -14.05 -13.91 -33.17
C GLU A 219 -15.33 -13.30 -32.60
N LEU A 220 -16.18 -14.09 -31.95
CA LEU A 220 -17.41 -13.60 -31.31
C LEU A 220 -17.11 -12.48 -30.30
N LEU A 221 -16.03 -12.62 -29.53
CA LEU A 221 -15.66 -11.69 -28.46
C LEU A 221 -14.41 -10.85 -28.78
N ARG A 222 -13.72 -11.09 -29.90
CA ARG A 222 -12.40 -10.48 -30.16
C ARG A 222 -12.36 -8.97 -29.94
N ILE A 223 -13.32 -8.25 -30.52
CA ILE A 223 -13.34 -6.78 -30.48
C ILE A 223 -13.76 -6.29 -29.09
N ASP A 224 -14.72 -6.95 -28.45
CA ASP A 224 -15.14 -6.57 -27.10
C ASP A 224 -14.02 -6.77 -26.08
N LEU A 225 -13.36 -7.92 -26.12
CA LEU A 225 -12.22 -8.24 -25.26
C LEU A 225 -11.07 -7.26 -25.48
N GLN A 226 -10.78 -6.89 -26.73
CA GLN A 226 -9.78 -5.86 -27.03
C GLN A 226 -10.13 -4.53 -26.33
N ARG A 227 -11.40 -4.14 -26.30
CA ARG A 227 -11.83 -2.90 -25.62
C ARG A 227 -11.72 -3.02 -24.12
N GLN A 228 -12.14 -4.14 -23.54
CA GLN A 228 -12.07 -4.34 -22.10
C GLN A 228 -10.61 -4.38 -21.60
N ILE A 229 -9.72 -5.07 -22.33
CA ILE A 229 -8.28 -5.04 -22.05
C ILE A 229 -7.73 -3.62 -22.18
N GLY A 230 -8.17 -2.86 -23.18
CA GLY A 230 -7.82 -1.44 -23.32
C GLY A 230 -8.25 -0.57 -22.13
N LYS A 231 -9.38 -0.89 -21.47
CA LYS A 231 -9.82 -0.20 -20.23
C LYS A 231 -8.92 -0.53 -19.04
N LEU A 232 -8.45 -1.78 -18.95
CA LEU A 232 -7.58 -2.25 -17.85
C LEU A 232 -6.16 -1.71 -17.90
N ARG A 233 -5.65 -1.39 -19.10
CA ARG A 233 -4.31 -0.80 -19.32
C ARG A 233 -3.21 -1.64 -18.65
N ASP A 234 -2.46 -1.05 -17.70
CA ASP A 234 -1.32 -1.66 -17.05
C ASP A 234 -1.68 -2.94 -16.29
N SER A 235 -2.89 -3.03 -15.71
CA SER A 235 -3.34 -4.23 -14.98
C SER A 235 -3.51 -5.47 -15.87
N ALA A 236 -3.65 -5.29 -17.20
CA ALA A 236 -3.72 -6.40 -18.15
C ALA A 236 -2.35 -6.94 -18.56
N VAL A 237 -1.28 -6.15 -18.40
CA VAL A 237 0.07 -6.47 -18.89
C VAL A 237 0.61 -7.81 -18.37
N PRO A 238 0.52 -8.16 -17.07
CA PRO A 238 1.04 -9.44 -16.58
C PRO A 238 0.41 -10.65 -17.26
N ALA A 239 -0.93 -10.67 -17.37
CA ALA A 239 -1.65 -11.76 -18.01
C ALA A 239 -1.41 -11.81 -19.52
N LEU A 240 -1.23 -10.66 -20.18
CA LEU A 240 -0.88 -10.60 -21.59
C LEU A 240 0.54 -11.14 -21.87
N ILE A 241 1.51 -10.88 -20.99
CA ILE A 241 2.86 -11.47 -21.07
C ILE A 241 2.74 -12.99 -21.01
N GLU A 242 2.01 -13.54 -20.04
CA GLU A 242 1.74 -14.98 -19.94
C GLU A 242 1.00 -15.51 -21.19
N GLY A 243 0.07 -14.72 -21.72
CA GLY A 243 -0.70 -15.03 -22.93
C GLY A 243 0.17 -15.26 -24.18
N ARG A 244 1.40 -14.72 -24.24
CA ARG A 244 2.35 -14.97 -25.35
C ARG A 244 2.75 -16.45 -25.45
N GLN A 245 2.64 -17.21 -24.36
CA GLN A 245 2.93 -18.66 -24.31
C GLN A 245 1.69 -19.53 -24.13
N HIS A 246 0.50 -18.96 -24.30
CA HIS A 246 -0.75 -19.72 -24.22
C HIS A 246 -0.83 -20.82 -25.29
N ASP A 247 -1.45 -21.97 -24.99
CA ASP A 247 -1.51 -23.13 -25.92
C ASP A 247 -2.15 -22.79 -27.27
N ALA A 248 -3.20 -21.97 -27.26
CA ALA A 248 -3.88 -21.52 -28.46
C ALA A 248 -3.13 -20.36 -29.16
N LYS A 249 -2.66 -20.59 -30.41
CA LYS A 249 -1.97 -19.59 -31.25
C LYS A 249 -2.77 -18.31 -31.53
N ILE A 250 -4.10 -18.36 -31.46
CA ILE A 250 -4.94 -17.16 -31.61
C ILE A 250 -4.75 -16.23 -30.41
N VAL A 251 -4.67 -16.79 -29.20
CA VAL A 251 -4.46 -16.04 -27.95
C VAL A 251 -3.05 -15.46 -27.94
N GLN A 252 -2.03 -16.22 -28.36
CA GLN A 252 -0.65 -15.71 -28.46
C GLN A 252 -0.58 -14.45 -29.36
N ARG A 253 -1.15 -14.53 -30.57
CA ARG A 253 -1.17 -13.40 -31.51
C ARG A 253 -1.96 -12.22 -30.98
N PHE A 254 -3.08 -12.49 -30.33
CA PHE A 254 -3.89 -11.46 -29.70
C PHE A 254 -3.14 -10.77 -28.55
N ALA A 255 -2.50 -11.53 -27.67
CA ALA A 255 -1.75 -11.01 -26.54
C ALA A 255 -0.58 -10.12 -26.97
N SER A 256 0.22 -10.57 -27.95
CA SER A 256 1.29 -9.75 -28.53
C SER A 256 0.75 -8.45 -29.11
N LYS A 257 -0.34 -8.52 -29.89
CA LYS A 257 -0.96 -7.32 -30.47
C LYS A 257 -1.49 -6.36 -29.39
N GLN A 258 -2.08 -6.86 -28.31
CA GLN A 258 -2.55 -6.00 -27.22
C GLN A 258 -1.38 -5.34 -26.48
N LEU A 259 -0.28 -6.06 -26.25
CA LEU A 259 0.93 -5.48 -25.66
C LEU A 259 1.52 -4.38 -26.56
N ASP A 260 1.54 -4.59 -27.88
CA ASP A 260 1.97 -3.56 -28.85
C ASP A 260 1.08 -2.32 -28.77
N LEU A 261 -0.25 -2.50 -28.74
CA LEU A 261 -1.22 -1.41 -28.65
C LEU A 261 -1.12 -0.61 -27.35
N LEU A 262 -0.73 -1.28 -26.25
CA LEU A 262 -0.51 -0.64 -24.95
C LEU A 262 0.88 0.01 -24.83
N GLY A 263 1.80 -0.20 -25.79
CA GLY A 263 3.19 0.26 -25.68
C GLY A 263 3.94 -0.45 -24.53
N ARG A 264 3.67 -1.75 -24.37
CA ARG A 264 4.21 -2.61 -23.30
C ARG A 264 4.80 -3.91 -23.86
N ALA A 265 5.17 -3.91 -25.14
CA ALA A 265 5.68 -5.10 -25.82
C ALA A 265 7.09 -5.49 -25.36
N ILE A 266 7.90 -4.50 -24.98
CA ILE A 266 9.30 -4.68 -24.58
C ILE A 266 9.39 -4.70 -23.05
N PRO A 267 10.21 -5.58 -22.43
CA PRO A 267 10.37 -5.64 -20.98
C PRO A 267 10.68 -4.31 -20.31
N GLY A 268 11.52 -3.46 -20.92
CA GLY A 268 11.85 -2.14 -20.40
C GLY A 268 10.66 -1.19 -20.33
N GLU A 269 9.72 -1.29 -21.27
CA GLU A 269 8.48 -0.49 -21.27
C GLU A 269 7.43 -1.09 -20.33
N ALA A 270 7.36 -2.41 -20.26
CA ALA A 270 6.45 -3.14 -19.39
C ALA A 270 6.70 -2.87 -17.90
N VAL A 271 7.95 -2.68 -17.48
CA VAL A 271 8.27 -2.35 -16.08
C VAL A 271 8.03 -0.87 -15.72
N GLY A 272 7.67 -0.02 -16.69
CA GLY A 272 7.36 1.40 -16.47
C GLY A 272 6.00 1.66 -15.80
N VAL A 273 5.47 0.70 -15.04
CA VAL A 273 4.18 0.77 -14.36
C VAL A 273 4.35 1.37 -12.97
N ASN A 274 3.43 2.27 -12.60
CA ASN A 274 3.48 2.98 -11.32
C ASN A 274 3.01 2.12 -10.14
N ASP A 275 2.06 1.21 -10.36
CA ASP A 275 1.53 0.33 -9.32
C ASP A 275 2.55 -0.77 -8.98
N PRO A 276 3.06 -0.83 -7.73
CA PRO A 276 4.05 -1.82 -7.32
C PRO A 276 3.52 -3.26 -7.34
N LEU A 277 2.22 -3.46 -7.12
CA LEU A 277 1.61 -4.79 -7.13
C LEU A 277 1.55 -5.33 -8.57
N VAL A 278 1.10 -4.50 -9.51
CA VAL A 278 1.11 -4.85 -10.93
C VAL A 278 2.54 -5.06 -11.41
N LEU A 279 3.49 -4.21 -11.03
CA LEU A 279 4.90 -4.40 -11.37
C LEU A 279 5.46 -5.73 -10.84
N ALA A 280 5.15 -6.11 -9.60
CA ALA A 280 5.54 -7.42 -9.06
C ALA A 280 4.95 -8.57 -9.90
N ASP A 281 3.70 -8.45 -10.32
CA ASP A 281 3.05 -9.43 -11.18
C ASP A 281 3.67 -9.49 -12.59
N ILE A 282 4.09 -8.36 -13.16
CA ILE A 282 4.84 -8.30 -14.44
C ILE A 282 6.16 -9.06 -14.32
N LEU A 283 6.92 -8.84 -13.24
CA LEU A 283 8.18 -9.55 -13.00
C LEU A 283 7.94 -11.06 -12.92
N ARG A 284 6.93 -11.48 -12.14
CA ARG A 284 6.54 -12.89 -12.04
C ARG A 284 6.07 -13.46 -13.37
N ALA A 285 5.32 -12.70 -14.17
CA ALA A 285 4.85 -13.12 -15.48
C ALA A 285 6.01 -13.45 -16.43
N TYR A 286 7.04 -12.60 -16.49
CA TYR A 286 8.26 -12.90 -17.25
C TYR A 286 9.00 -14.13 -16.72
N GLY A 287 9.00 -14.32 -15.39
CA GLY A 287 9.47 -15.54 -14.74
C GLY A 287 8.75 -16.79 -15.23
N ARG A 288 7.41 -16.77 -15.25
CA ARG A 288 6.57 -17.89 -15.70
C ARG A 288 6.80 -18.22 -17.17
N THR A 289 6.94 -17.21 -18.02
CA THR A 289 7.21 -17.40 -19.45
C THR A 289 8.68 -17.68 -19.76
N ARG A 290 9.56 -17.68 -18.75
CA ARG A 290 11.01 -17.85 -18.95
C ARG A 290 11.58 -16.90 -20.01
N ASP A 291 11.14 -15.64 -20.00
CA ASP A 291 11.56 -14.65 -21.01
C ASP A 291 13.00 -14.18 -20.74
N VAL A 292 13.93 -14.63 -21.59
CA VAL A 292 15.37 -14.36 -21.44
C VAL A 292 15.69 -12.88 -21.68
N ASP A 293 14.93 -12.19 -22.52
CA ASP A 293 15.16 -10.77 -22.85
C ASP A 293 14.83 -9.87 -21.66
N ALA A 294 13.93 -10.33 -20.77
CA ALA A 294 13.56 -9.62 -19.56
C ALA A 294 14.59 -9.75 -18.42
N VAL A 295 15.52 -10.72 -18.47
CA VAL A 295 16.42 -11.05 -17.34
C VAL A 295 17.20 -9.84 -16.84
N ARG A 296 17.76 -9.02 -17.76
CA ARG A 296 18.53 -7.83 -17.38
C ARG A 296 17.67 -6.80 -16.63
N VAL A 297 16.43 -6.60 -17.10
CA VAL A 297 15.49 -5.68 -16.46
C VAL A 297 15.08 -6.23 -15.09
N ILE A 298 14.73 -7.51 -15.00
CA ILE A 298 14.36 -8.16 -13.73
C ILE A 298 15.50 -8.08 -12.71
N LEU A 299 16.76 -8.30 -13.13
CA LEU A 299 17.93 -8.23 -12.24
C LEU A 299 18.08 -6.86 -11.57
N SER A 300 17.69 -5.77 -12.25
CA SER A 300 17.73 -4.43 -11.66
C SER A 300 16.80 -4.28 -10.43
N PHE A 301 15.75 -5.09 -10.34
CA PHE A 301 14.83 -5.12 -9.20
C PHE A 301 15.24 -6.11 -8.09
N SER A 302 16.22 -6.99 -8.32
CA SER A 302 16.69 -7.99 -7.34
C SER A 302 17.37 -7.37 -6.10
N ASN A 303 17.72 -6.09 -6.16
CA ASN A 303 18.20 -5.27 -5.03
C ASN A 303 17.25 -4.11 -4.68
N SER A 304 15.98 -4.18 -5.06
CA SER A 304 14.99 -3.17 -4.67
C SER A 304 14.85 -3.09 -3.15
N GLU A 305 14.68 -1.88 -2.61
CA GLU A 305 14.34 -1.67 -1.20
C GLU A 305 12.97 -2.27 -0.84
N ARG A 306 12.03 -2.22 -1.79
CA ARG A 306 10.68 -2.77 -1.62
C ARG A 306 10.73 -4.29 -1.65
N ILE A 307 10.40 -4.92 -0.52
CA ILE A 307 10.46 -6.38 -0.33
C ILE A 307 9.68 -7.15 -1.38
N GLN A 308 8.45 -6.73 -1.68
CA GLN A 308 7.57 -7.40 -2.65
C GLN A 308 8.18 -7.44 -4.06
N LEU A 309 8.79 -6.33 -4.51
CA LEU A 309 9.43 -6.26 -5.83
C LEU A 309 10.72 -7.08 -5.86
N ARG A 310 11.50 -7.04 -4.78
CA ARG A 310 12.73 -7.80 -4.65
C ARG A 310 12.46 -9.29 -4.68
N GLU A 311 11.47 -9.75 -3.92
CA GLU A 311 11.06 -11.16 -3.90
C GLU A 311 10.52 -11.60 -5.27
N ALA A 312 9.62 -10.82 -5.88
CA ALA A 312 9.09 -11.10 -7.21
C ALA A 312 10.19 -11.19 -8.28
N ALA A 313 11.18 -10.29 -8.24
CA ALA A 313 12.32 -10.30 -9.15
C ALA A 313 13.16 -11.58 -8.96
N ARG A 314 13.49 -11.93 -7.72
CA ARG A 314 14.28 -13.13 -7.41
C ARG A 314 13.54 -14.41 -7.78
N GLU A 315 12.25 -14.51 -7.48
CA GLU A 315 11.37 -15.60 -7.91
C GLU A 315 11.39 -15.75 -9.44
N ALA A 316 11.30 -14.63 -10.16
CA ALA A 316 11.31 -14.63 -11.62
C ALA A 316 12.65 -15.09 -12.22
N ILE A 317 13.79 -14.62 -11.67
CA ILE A 317 15.13 -15.08 -12.08
C ILE A 317 15.28 -16.58 -11.87
N VAL A 318 14.82 -17.09 -10.72
CA VAL A 318 14.87 -18.52 -10.41
C VAL A 318 13.96 -19.32 -11.34
N ALA A 319 12.78 -18.80 -11.68
CA ALA A 319 11.85 -19.44 -12.60
C ALA A 319 12.35 -19.50 -14.06
N ILE A 320 13.06 -18.45 -14.50
CA ILE A 320 13.77 -18.43 -15.79
C ILE A 320 14.85 -19.52 -15.78
N GLY A 321 15.71 -19.51 -14.76
CA GLY A 321 16.73 -20.54 -14.55
C GLY A 321 17.88 -20.48 -15.56
N GLU A 322 18.29 -21.65 -16.06
CA GLU A 322 19.46 -21.83 -16.94
C GLU A 322 19.47 -20.96 -18.21
N PRO A 323 18.35 -20.74 -18.92
CA PRO A 323 18.29 -19.83 -20.07
C PRO A 323 18.84 -18.41 -19.81
N GLY A 324 18.79 -17.92 -18.57
CA GLY A 324 19.28 -16.60 -18.18
C GLY A 324 20.74 -16.54 -17.74
N ILE A 325 21.50 -17.65 -17.85
CA ILE A 325 22.86 -17.75 -17.28
C ILE A 325 23.84 -16.70 -17.83
N TRP A 326 23.72 -16.34 -19.10
CA TRP A 326 24.63 -15.36 -19.71
C TRP A 326 24.44 -13.97 -19.09
N GLN A 327 23.20 -13.54 -18.89
CA GLN A 327 22.85 -12.27 -18.25
C GLN A 327 23.23 -12.28 -16.76
N LEU A 328 23.12 -13.44 -16.08
CA LEU A 328 23.60 -13.58 -14.71
C LEU A 328 25.13 -13.41 -14.61
N ARG A 329 25.88 -13.97 -15.56
CA ARG A 329 27.34 -13.79 -15.63
C ARG A 329 27.73 -12.34 -15.91
N ASP A 330 26.99 -11.66 -16.80
CA ASP A 330 27.17 -10.23 -17.10
C ASP A 330 26.91 -9.38 -15.85
N ALA A 331 25.81 -9.62 -15.14
CA ALA A 331 25.51 -8.94 -13.88
C ALA A 331 26.56 -9.22 -12.79
N TYR A 332 27.05 -10.46 -12.68
CA TYR A 332 28.11 -10.82 -11.75
C TYR A 332 29.42 -10.07 -12.06
N LEU A 333 29.79 -9.98 -13.33
CA LEU A 333 30.96 -9.22 -13.78
C LEU A 333 30.82 -7.73 -13.44
N ASN A 334 29.66 -7.15 -13.71
CA ASN A 334 29.39 -5.74 -13.40
C ASN A 334 29.44 -5.45 -11.89
N GLN A 335 28.99 -6.40 -11.06
CA GLN A 335 28.96 -6.22 -9.61
C GLN A 335 30.32 -6.48 -8.92
N THR A 336 31.11 -7.43 -9.42
CA THR A 336 32.36 -7.87 -8.78
C THR A 336 33.63 -7.38 -9.48
N GLY A 337 33.51 -6.88 -10.70
CA GLY A 337 34.64 -6.59 -11.59
C GLY A 337 35.31 -7.85 -12.18
N ASN A 338 34.93 -9.06 -11.73
CA ASN A 338 35.54 -10.32 -12.13
C ASN A 338 34.54 -11.23 -12.83
N LYS A 339 35.01 -12.03 -13.79
CA LYS A 339 34.15 -13.01 -14.45
C LYS A 339 33.75 -14.09 -13.45
N ALA A 340 32.48 -14.50 -13.49
CA ALA A 340 32.04 -15.66 -12.72
C ALA A 340 32.86 -16.90 -13.14
N PRO A 341 33.30 -17.74 -12.20
CA PRO A 341 33.97 -19.00 -12.51
C PRO A 341 33.14 -19.87 -13.46
N ARG A 342 33.81 -20.65 -14.31
CA ARG A 342 33.14 -21.40 -15.39
C ARG A 342 32.28 -22.54 -14.85
N GLU A 343 32.71 -23.12 -13.74
CA GLU A 343 32.06 -24.17 -12.98
C GLU A 343 30.80 -23.69 -12.23
N PHE A 344 30.61 -22.37 -12.09
CA PHE A 344 29.40 -21.87 -11.46
C PHE A 344 28.20 -22.11 -12.37
N THR A 345 27.26 -22.87 -11.83
CA THR A 345 25.91 -23.06 -12.36
C THR A 345 25.07 -21.79 -12.18
N TRP A 346 23.97 -21.66 -12.93
CA TRP A 346 23.12 -20.47 -12.86
C TRP A 346 22.61 -20.20 -11.44
N ASP A 347 22.28 -21.26 -10.68
CA ASP A 347 21.75 -21.16 -9.33
C ASP A 347 22.81 -20.66 -8.34
N ARG A 348 24.06 -21.11 -8.48
CA ARG A 348 25.18 -20.58 -7.69
C ARG A 348 25.41 -19.10 -7.97
N ILE A 349 25.43 -18.69 -9.24
CA ILE A 349 25.63 -17.27 -9.61
C ILE A 349 24.49 -16.41 -9.04
N ALA A 350 23.24 -16.85 -9.17
CA ALA A 350 22.08 -16.13 -8.64
C ALA A 350 22.17 -15.98 -7.11
N ARG A 351 22.52 -17.04 -6.38
CA ARG A 351 22.71 -16.97 -4.93
C ARG A 351 23.84 -16.05 -4.50
N GLU A 352 24.96 -16.06 -5.22
CA GLU A 352 26.08 -15.14 -4.95
C GLU A 352 25.66 -13.69 -5.20
N LEU A 353 25.00 -13.40 -6.33
CA LEU A 353 24.44 -12.08 -6.62
C LEU A 353 23.46 -11.61 -5.53
N PHE A 354 22.50 -12.45 -5.14
CA PHE A 354 21.53 -12.12 -4.10
C PHE A 354 22.21 -11.92 -2.74
N GLY A 355 23.19 -12.76 -2.40
CA GLY A 355 23.99 -12.61 -1.19
C GLY A 355 24.80 -11.31 -1.18
N MET A 356 25.36 -10.90 -2.31
CA MET A 356 26.05 -9.61 -2.44
C MET A 356 25.08 -8.43 -2.27
N PHE A 357 23.91 -8.48 -2.91
CA PHE A 357 22.87 -7.46 -2.75
C PHE A 357 22.38 -7.36 -1.30
N ASP A 358 22.16 -8.51 -0.65
CA ASP A 358 21.73 -8.54 0.76
C ASP A 358 22.82 -8.00 1.69
N ARG A 359 24.09 -8.36 1.47
CA ARG A 359 25.22 -7.78 2.21
C ARG A 359 25.34 -6.28 2.00
N ALA A 360 25.25 -5.81 0.76
CA ALA A 360 25.34 -4.37 0.45
C ALA A 360 24.21 -3.57 1.11
N ARG A 361 22.98 -4.08 1.05
CA ARG A 361 21.82 -3.44 1.69
C ARG A 361 21.93 -3.44 3.22
N MET A 362 22.40 -4.53 3.80
CA MET A 362 22.57 -4.64 5.24
C MET A 362 23.83 -3.92 5.76
N ALA A 363 24.84 -3.65 4.93
CA ALA A 363 26.07 -2.99 5.35
C ALA A 363 25.82 -1.61 5.99
N GLU A 364 24.90 -0.83 5.42
CA GLU A 364 24.51 0.46 6.01
C GLU A 364 23.79 0.28 7.36
N VAL A 365 22.97 -0.77 7.48
CA VAL A 365 22.28 -1.13 8.73
C VAL A 365 23.28 -1.54 9.82
N TYR A 366 24.27 -2.37 9.49
CA TYR A 366 25.34 -2.74 10.42
C TYR A 366 26.20 -1.53 10.81
N LYS A 367 26.52 -0.65 9.85
CA LYS A 367 27.24 0.59 10.15
C LYS A 367 26.50 1.45 11.16
N LEU A 368 25.19 1.65 10.98
CA LEU A 368 24.34 2.38 11.94
C LEU A 368 24.27 1.69 13.31
N MET A 369 24.25 0.35 13.33
CA MET A 369 24.32 -0.42 14.56
C MET A 369 25.64 -0.18 15.31
N ASP A 370 26.77 -0.23 14.60
CA ASP A 370 28.09 -0.06 15.20
C ASP A 370 28.32 1.40 15.66
N GLU A 371 27.79 2.38 14.92
CA GLU A 371 27.74 3.79 15.35
C GLU A 371 26.93 3.95 16.64
N GLY A 372 25.74 3.34 16.71
CA GLY A 372 24.92 3.33 17.92
C GLY A 372 25.61 2.65 19.11
N ALA A 373 26.29 1.54 18.87
CA ALA A 373 27.08 0.83 19.89
C ALA A 373 28.26 1.68 20.39
N ALA A 374 28.95 2.40 19.51
CA ALA A 374 30.02 3.32 19.88
C ALA A 374 29.50 4.50 20.72
N HIS A 375 28.34 5.06 20.36
CA HIS A 375 27.67 6.09 21.17
C HIS A 375 27.27 5.56 22.55
N ALA A 376 26.72 4.35 22.62
CA ALA A 376 26.37 3.71 23.88
C ALA A 376 27.61 3.47 24.76
N ALA A 377 28.72 3.00 24.19
CA ALA A 377 29.99 2.84 24.91
C ALA A 377 30.53 4.18 25.44
N ALA A 378 30.31 5.28 24.71
CA ALA A 378 30.67 6.64 25.13
C ALA A 378 29.63 7.30 26.07
N SER A 379 28.62 6.55 26.55
CA SER A 379 27.50 7.07 27.37
C SER A 379 26.70 8.20 26.72
N ARG A 380 26.71 8.29 25.38
CA ARG A 380 25.93 9.23 24.57
C ARG A 380 24.58 8.61 24.21
N TRP A 381 23.69 8.51 25.20
CA TRP A 381 22.48 7.69 25.12
C TRP A 381 21.44 8.20 24.11
N ALA A 382 21.33 9.52 23.94
CA ALA A 382 20.40 10.12 22.99
C ALA A 382 20.81 9.81 21.55
N GLU A 383 22.08 9.95 21.22
CA GLU A 383 22.64 9.63 19.90
C GLU A 383 22.60 8.12 19.63
N ALA A 384 22.91 7.30 20.64
CA ALA A 384 22.83 5.84 20.53
C ALA A 384 21.42 5.36 20.19
N THR A 385 20.41 5.81 20.95
CA THR A 385 19.01 5.42 20.72
C THR A 385 18.47 5.95 19.40
N SER A 386 18.91 7.14 18.95
CA SER A 386 18.57 7.67 17.62
C SER A 386 19.14 6.79 16.48
N ALA A 387 20.38 6.34 16.59
CA ALA A 387 20.99 5.42 15.62
C ALA A 387 20.28 4.07 15.61
N PHE A 388 19.96 3.51 16.78
CA PHE A 388 19.20 2.26 16.89
C PHE A 388 17.78 2.37 16.35
N ASP A 389 17.08 3.49 16.56
CA ASP A 389 15.76 3.73 15.98
C ASP A 389 15.83 3.73 14.43
N LYS A 390 16.91 4.27 13.83
CA LYS A 390 17.13 4.18 12.37
C LYS A 390 17.38 2.75 11.89
N VAL A 391 18.10 1.94 12.67
CA VAL A 391 18.30 0.51 12.39
C VAL A 391 16.95 -0.21 12.39
N LEU A 392 16.16 -0.03 13.45
CA LEU A 392 14.86 -0.70 13.62
C LEU A 392 13.82 -0.23 12.60
N ALA A 393 13.88 1.03 12.16
CA ALA A 393 13.03 1.53 11.09
C ALA A 393 13.30 0.85 9.74
N ARG A 394 14.56 0.51 9.46
CA ARG A 394 14.96 -0.18 8.21
C ARG A 394 14.83 -1.70 8.31
N SER A 395 15.14 -2.26 9.48
CA SER A 395 15.09 -3.70 9.74
C SER A 395 14.46 -3.96 11.12
N PRO A 396 13.12 -4.06 11.20
CA PRO A 396 12.43 -4.29 12.47
C PRO A 396 12.79 -5.61 13.15
N VAL A 397 13.25 -6.60 12.37
CA VAL A 397 13.62 -7.95 12.84
C VAL A 397 15.14 -8.13 12.82
N PHE A 398 15.91 -7.05 12.99
CA PHE A 398 17.37 -7.11 13.01
C PHE A 398 17.89 -8.07 14.09
N GLU A 399 18.87 -8.90 13.75
CA GLU A 399 19.34 -10.01 14.59
C GLU A 399 19.99 -9.53 15.90
N ARG A 400 20.75 -8.42 15.88
CA ARG A 400 21.43 -7.83 17.05
C ARG A 400 20.53 -6.89 17.87
N ARG A 401 19.21 -6.92 17.67
CA ARG A 401 18.25 -6.03 18.38
C ARG A 401 18.36 -6.10 19.91
N LYS A 402 18.75 -7.26 20.46
CA LYS A 402 18.93 -7.46 21.91
C LYS A 402 20.07 -6.61 22.48
N GLU A 403 21.13 -6.38 21.70
CA GLU A 403 22.28 -5.56 22.11
C GLU A 403 21.90 -4.07 22.29
N MET A 404 20.79 -3.63 21.69
CA MET A 404 20.31 -2.26 21.79
C MET A 404 19.58 -2.00 23.12
N ALA A 405 18.98 -3.03 23.74
CA ALA A 405 18.10 -2.89 24.90
C ALA A 405 18.77 -2.18 26.10
N PRO A 406 20.03 -2.49 26.49
CA PRO A 406 20.70 -1.79 27.58
C PRO A 406 20.82 -0.28 27.38
N ALA A 407 21.05 0.18 26.14
CA ALA A 407 21.18 1.61 25.86
C ALA A 407 19.85 2.36 26.02
N TYR A 408 18.72 1.75 25.63
CA TYR A 408 17.40 2.32 25.88
C TYR A 408 17.08 2.42 27.38
N VAL A 409 17.45 1.39 28.17
CA VAL A 409 17.29 1.42 29.63
C VAL A 409 18.18 2.50 30.27
N ALA A 410 19.42 2.65 29.82
CA ALA A 410 20.32 3.70 30.30
C ALA A 410 19.80 5.11 29.95
N HIS A 411 19.29 5.29 28.72
CA HIS A 411 18.68 6.55 28.31
C HIS A 411 17.44 6.88 29.16
N ALA A 412 16.56 5.90 29.40
CA ALA A 412 15.37 6.08 30.23
C ALA A 412 15.71 6.62 31.63
N LYS A 413 16.77 6.11 32.26
CA LYS A 413 17.23 6.60 33.58
C LYS A 413 17.64 8.08 33.56
N THR A 414 18.22 8.57 32.46
CA THR A 414 18.57 9.99 32.33
C THR A 414 17.37 10.90 32.09
N LEU A 415 16.26 10.34 31.60
CA LEU A 415 15.01 11.04 31.31
C LEU A 415 14.01 10.97 32.47
N GLU A 416 14.19 10.04 33.41
CA GLU A 416 13.23 9.73 34.48
C GLU A 416 12.74 10.97 35.24
N GLU A 417 13.68 11.84 35.63
CA GLU A 417 13.38 13.05 36.42
C GLU A 417 12.82 14.21 35.57
N LYS A 418 13.18 14.27 34.29
CA LYS A 418 12.87 15.42 33.41
C LYS A 418 11.59 15.19 32.60
N GLU A 419 11.47 13.99 32.03
CA GLU A 419 10.45 13.59 31.06
C GLU A 419 10.03 12.14 31.31
N PRO A 420 9.26 11.86 32.38
CA PRO A 420 8.91 10.49 32.79
C PRO A 420 8.14 9.73 31.70
N ALA A 421 7.35 10.43 30.88
CA ALA A 421 6.65 9.84 29.75
C ALA A 421 7.62 9.33 28.66
N ALA A 422 8.69 10.08 28.36
CA ALA A 422 9.70 9.68 27.39
C ALA A 422 10.54 8.51 27.93
N ALA A 423 10.88 8.52 29.21
CA ALA A 423 11.56 7.41 29.88
C ALA A 423 10.76 6.10 29.77
N LEU A 424 9.44 6.18 29.99
CA LEU A 424 8.52 5.05 29.90
C LEU A 424 8.49 4.45 28.49
N GLU A 425 8.41 5.28 27.44
CA GLU A 425 8.47 4.81 26.05
C GLU A 425 9.79 4.10 25.72
N MET A 426 10.92 4.59 26.24
CA MET A 426 12.23 3.93 26.06
C MET A 426 12.29 2.57 26.76
N LEU A 427 11.74 2.44 27.97
CA LEU A 427 11.67 1.14 28.67
C LEU A 427 10.76 0.14 27.94
N ARG A 428 9.61 0.59 27.43
CA ARG A 428 8.72 -0.25 26.61
C ARG A 428 9.39 -0.69 25.31
N LYS A 429 10.20 0.16 24.68
CA LYS A 429 11.04 -0.23 23.53
C LYS A 429 12.06 -1.30 23.94
N ALA A 430 12.80 -1.08 25.03
CA ALA A 430 13.77 -2.05 25.54
C ALA A 430 13.14 -3.44 25.79
N LEU A 431 11.97 -3.49 26.41
CA LEU A 431 11.25 -4.73 26.67
C LEU A 431 10.81 -5.44 25.38
N ARG A 432 10.36 -4.71 24.36
CA ARG A 432 10.03 -5.29 23.04
C ARG A 432 11.25 -5.88 22.33
N LEU A 433 12.41 -5.27 22.53
CA LEU A 433 13.66 -5.72 21.92
C LEU A 433 14.16 -7.03 22.54
N ASP A 434 14.08 -7.18 23.86
CA ASP A 434 14.49 -8.39 24.58
C ASP A 434 13.47 -8.85 25.66
N PRO A 435 12.31 -9.40 25.25
CA PRO A 435 11.22 -9.73 26.18
C PRO A 435 11.52 -10.91 27.12
N LYS A 436 12.57 -11.70 26.83
CA LYS A 436 12.99 -12.85 27.62
C LYS A 436 14.39 -12.68 28.21
N GLY A 437 14.93 -11.47 28.17
CA GLY A 437 16.25 -11.17 28.72
C GLY A 437 16.31 -11.31 30.23
N GLU A 438 17.51 -11.52 30.77
CA GLU A 438 17.73 -11.56 32.24
C GLU A 438 17.28 -10.26 32.92
N GLY A 439 17.31 -9.13 32.21
CA GLY A 439 16.84 -7.83 32.67
C GLY A 439 15.35 -7.54 32.44
N ALA A 440 14.61 -8.40 31.74
CA ALA A 440 13.23 -8.09 31.32
C ALA A 440 12.30 -7.82 32.50
N ARG A 441 12.36 -8.65 33.57
CA ARG A 441 11.56 -8.44 34.79
C ARG A 441 11.88 -7.13 35.50
N LYS A 442 13.15 -6.71 35.51
CA LYS A 442 13.57 -5.43 36.10
C LYS A 442 13.06 -4.25 35.29
N VAL A 443 13.09 -4.36 33.96
CA VAL A 443 12.51 -3.35 33.06
C VAL A 443 10.99 -3.27 33.23
N GLU A 444 10.29 -4.41 33.33
CA GLU A 444 8.84 -4.43 33.61
C GLU A 444 8.50 -3.82 34.98
N ALA A 445 9.30 -4.10 36.01
CA ALA A 445 9.15 -3.49 37.32
C ALA A 445 9.30 -1.96 37.26
N GLU A 446 10.30 -1.48 36.51
CA GLU A 446 10.53 -0.04 36.34
C GLU A 446 9.42 0.64 35.54
N ILE A 447 8.88 -0.01 34.50
CA ILE A 447 7.70 0.49 33.77
C ILE A 447 6.52 0.63 34.73
N ALA A 448 6.23 -0.39 35.54
CA ALA A 448 5.12 -0.37 36.49
C ALA A 448 5.32 0.70 37.57
N TYR A 449 6.56 0.93 38.01
CA TYR A 449 6.91 2.03 38.91
C TYR A 449 6.60 3.40 38.29
N LEU A 450 7.10 3.70 37.09
CA LEU A 450 6.88 4.99 36.43
C LEU A 450 5.42 5.23 36.06
N GLU A 451 4.68 4.19 35.69
CA GLU A 451 3.22 4.27 35.50
C GLU A 451 2.52 4.68 36.80
N GLY A 452 2.88 4.05 37.92
CA GLY A 452 2.37 4.41 39.25
C GLY A 452 2.67 5.86 39.62
N VAL A 453 3.92 6.30 39.51
CA VAL A 453 4.32 7.68 39.83
C VAL A 453 3.61 8.69 38.92
N THR A 454 3.46 8.39 37.64
CA THR A 454 2.75 9.26 36.69
C THR A 454 1.26 9.39 37.05
N LEU A 455 0.63 8.31 37.53
CA LEU A 455 -0.76 8.34 37.99
C LEU A 455 -0.94 9.17 39.28
N ILE A 456 0.02 9.10 40.20
CA ILE A 456 0.06 9.95 41.40
C ILE A 456 0.14 11.42 40.99
N ALA A 457 1.08 11.77 40.10
CA ALA A 457 1.27 13.14 39.62
C ALA A 457 0.03 13.71 38.91
N LYS A 458 -0.76 12.84 38.27
CA LYS A 458 -2.04 13.21 37.62
C LYS A 458 -3.21 13.32 38.60
N GLY A 459 -3.01 13.05 39.89
CA GLY A 459 -4.06 13.08 40.91
C GLY A 459 -5.00 11.87 40.90
N THR A 460 -4.64 10.80 40.19
CA THR A 460 -5.38 9.54 40.14
C THR A 460 -4.51 8.40 40.71
N PRO A 461 -4.10 8.46 42.00
CA PRO A 461 -3.17 7.49 42.56
C PRO A 461 -3.77 6.08 42.55
N ASP A 462 -3.05 5.13 41.96
CA ASP A 462 -3.38 3.70 41.98
C ASP A 462 -2.20 2.93 42.61
N LYS A 463 -2.53 2.04 43.54
CA LYS A 463 -1.53 1.19 44.21
C LYS A 463 -1.08 0.03 43.32
N PHE A 464 -1.94 -0.41 42.40
CA PHE A 464 -1.71 -1.63 41.63
C PHE A 464 -0.39 -1.62 40.83
N PRO A 465 -0.01 -0.55 40.12
CA PRO A 465 1.27 -0.51 39.40
C PRO A 465 2.48 -0.59 40.32
N LEU A 466 2.43 0.03 41.50
CA LEU A 466 3.54 0.00 42.47
C LEU A 466 3.66 -1.37 43.15
N THR A 467 2.55 -2.01 43.51
CA THR A 467 2.55 -3.39 44.02
C THR A 467 3.14 -4.35 42.98
N LYS A 468 2.70 -4.22 41.71
CA LYS A 468 3.23 -5.01 40.60
C LYS A 468 4.74 -4.79 40.40
N ALA A 469 5.23 -3.56 40.54
CA ALA A 469 6.66 -3.27 40.47
C ALA A 469 7.46 -4.04 41.55
N ILE A 470 6.94 -4.12 42.78
CA ILE A 470 7.58 -4.85 43.90
C ILE A 470 7.50 -6.36 43.70
N GLU A 471 6.39 -6.89 43.17
CA GLU A 471 6.23 -8.31 42.85
C GLU A 471 7.23 -8.76 41.78
N LEU A 472 7.46 -7.91 40.76
CA LEU A 472 8.38 -8.17 39.66
C LEU A 472 9.85 -8.00 40.08
N ASP A 473 10.16 -6.99 40.90
CA ASP A 473 11.48 -6.77 41.49
C ASP A 473 11.37 -6.42 42.99
N PRO A 474 11.53 -7.41 43.88
CA PRO A 474 11.49 -7.19 45.33
C PRO A 474 12.56 -6.23 45.87
N THR A 475 13.59 -5.92 45.07
CA THR A 475 14.67 -5.00 45.43
C THR A 475 14.41 -3.54 45.03
N ASN A 476 13.25 -3.25 44.41
CA ASN A 476 12.90 -1.89 44.00
C ASN A 476 12.47 -1.01 45.18
N GLU A 477 13.44 -0.41 45.86
CA GLU A 477 13.21 0.47 47.03
C GLU A 477 12.40 1.73 46.68
N ARG A 478 12.51 2.24 45.45
CA ARG A 478 11.77 3.43 45.00
C ARG A 478 10.26 3.15 44.94
N ALA A 479 9.87 1.98 44.44
CA ALA A 479 8.48 1.56 44.43
C ALA A 479 7.91 1.37 45.85
N LYS A 480 8.70 0.80 46.78
CA LYS A 480 8.31 0.66 48.20
C LYS A 480 8.09 2.01 48.86
N GLN A 481 8.99 2.97 48.64
CA GLN A 481 8.88 4.32 49.18
C GLN A 481 7.64 5.06 48.63
N ALA A 482 7.41 4.98 47.32
CA ALA A 482 6.23 5.60 46.69
C ALA A 482 4.91 4.98 47.21
N LEU A 483 4.88 3.66 47.41
CA LEU A 483 3.71 2.98 47.96
C LEU A 483 3.47 3.37 49.43
N ALA A 484 4.53 3.44 50.25
CA ALA A 484 4.44 3.87 51.64
C ALA A 484 3.98 5.34 51.77
N ALA A 485 4.43 6.23 50.88
CA ALA A 485 3.98 7.62 50.84
C ALA A 485 2.47 7.72 50.54
N LEU A 486 1.96 6.95 49.57
CA LEU A 486 0.53 6.88 49.27
C LEU A 486 -0.30 6.35 50.44
N GLU A 487 0.26 5.46 51.25
CA GLU A 487 -0.42 4.93 52.43
C GLU A 487 -0.46 5.94 53.57
N GLN A 488 0.62 6.68 53.79
CA GLN A 488 0.70 7.74 54.80
C GLN A 488 -0.18 8.95 54.45
N GLU A 489 -0.21 9.37 53.18
CA GLU A 489 -1.03 10.49 52.71
C GLU A 489 -2.54 10.20 52.81
N ARG A 490 -2.92 8.90 52.84
CA ARG A 490 -4.29 8.46 53.11
C ARG A 490 -4.63 8.38 54.61
N ILE A 491 -3.61 8.33 55.47
CA ILE A 491 -3.74 8.23 56.94
C ILE A 491 -3.71 9.60 57.61
N GLU A 492 -3.25 10.67 56.95
CA GLU A 492 -3.66 12.02 57.35
C GLU A 492 -5.15 12.18 57.01
N PRO A 493 -6.08 12.16 58.00
CA PRO A 493 -7.45 12.52 57.70
C PRO A 493 -7.41 13.94 57.14
N GLN A 494 -7.90 14.10 55.91
CA GLN A 494 -8.09 15.38 55.25
C GLN A 494 -8.51 16.44 56.28
N LYS A 495 -7.57 17.31 56.68
CA LYS A 495 -7.86 18.56 57.40
C LYS A 495 -8.83 19.46 56.62
N SER A 496 -9.17 19.09 55.38
CA SER A 496 -10.18 19.74 54.53
C SER A 496 -11.62 19.56 55.03
N PHE A 497 -11.94 18.53 55.82
CA PHE A 497 -13.28 18.43 56.43
C PHE A 497 -13.52 19.55 57.46
N LEU A 498 -12.49 19.91 58.24
CA LEU A 498 -12.57 21.02 59.20
C LEU A 498 -12.80 22.37 58.51
N HIS A 499 -12.13 22.65 57.39
CA HIS A 499 -12.37 23.90 56.64
C HIS A 499 -13.78 23.97 56.03
N ARG A 500 -14.37 22.84 55.60
CA ARG A 500 -15.76 22.80 55.12
C ARG A 500 -16.77 22.99 56.24
N TYR A 501 -16.52 22.47 57.45
CA TYR A 501 -17.37 22.72 58.62
C TYR A 501 -17.19 24.13 59.21
N VAL A 502 -15.99 24.72 59.14
CA VAL A 502 -15.75 26.12 59.56
C VAL A 502 -16.39 27.10 58.56
N ALA A 503 -16.35 26.81 57.26
CA ALA A 503 -17.06 27.60 56.25
C ALA A 503 -18.60 27.47 56.39
N ALA A 504 -19.13 26.26 56.61
CA ALA A 504 -20.56 26.04 56.84
C ALA A 504 -21.04 26.65 58.18
N GLY A 505 -20.21 26.57 59.24
CA GLY A 505 -20.48 27.21 60.54
C GLY A 505 -20.43 28.74 60.46
N GLY A 506 -19.53 29.30 59.65
CA GLY A 506 -19.46 30.74 59.38
C GLY A 506 -20.71 31.26 58.65
N VAL A 507 -21.20 30.53 57.64
CA VAL A 507 -22.44 30.89 56.93
C VAL A 507 -23.67 30.76 57.85
N GLY A 508 -23.73 29.72 58.69
CA GLY A 508 -24.80 29.55 59.68
C GLY A 508 -24.84 30.67 60.73
N LEU A 509 -23.68 31.09 61.24
CA LEU A 509 -23.59 32.18 62.23
C LEU A 509 -23.94 33.54 61.61
N PHE A 510 -23.54 33.79 60.37
CA PHE A 510 -23.88 35.02 59.65
C PHE A 510 -25.39 35.12 59.37
N ALA A 511 -26.04 34.01 59.00
CA ALA A 511 -27.49 33.96 58.81
C ALA A 511 -28.27 34.21 60.12
N LEU A 512 -27.75 33.73 61.26
CA LEU A 512 -28.37 33.92 62.57
C LEU A 512 -28.24 35.38 63.06
N ILE A 513 -27.09 36.02 62.81
CA ILE A 513 -26.89 37.47 63.06
C ILE A 513 -27.78 38.33 62.15
N ALA A 514 -27.94 37.94 60.88
CA ALA A 514 -28.82 38.63 59.94
C ALA A 514 -30.31 38.53 60.36
N MET A 515 -30.76 37.37 60.86
CA MET A 515 -32.12 37.23 61.40
C MET A 515 -32.38 38.08 62.64
N ILE A 516 -31.40 38.23 63.54
CA ILE A 516 -31.51 39.11 64.72
C ILE A 516 -31.61 40.58 64.31
N PHE A 517 -30.92 40.99 63.23
CA PHE A 517 -31.02 42.35 62.70
C PHE A 517 -32.33 42.62 61.95
N LEU A 518 -32.90 41.63 61.27
CA LEU A 518 -34.21 41.74 60.62
C LEU A 518 -35.38 41.76 61.62
N ALA A 519 -35.28 41.05 62.75
CA ALA A 519 -36.30 41.07 63.80
C ALA A 519 -36.44 42.42 64.54
N ARG A 520 -35.51 43.37 64.33
CA ARG A 520 -35.52 44.72 64.93
C ARG A 520 -36.05 45.83 64.02
N ARG A 521 -36.42 45.54 62.77
CA ARG A 521 -37.04 46.53 61.88
C ARG A 521 -38.57 46.42 61.91
N LYS A 522 -39.21 47.43 62.50
CA LYS A 522 -40.66 47.68 62.40
C LYS A 522 -41.06 47.84 60.92
N PRO A 523 -42.24 47.32 60.51
CA PRO A 523 -42.70 47.40 59.13
C PRO A 523 -43.41 48.73 58.89
N ASP A 524 -42.96 49.49 57.89
CA ASP A 524 -43.80 50.53 57.28
C ASP A 524 -44.60 49.89 56.14
N ALA A 525 -45.91 50.02 56.29
CA ALA A 525 -46.92 49.65 55.33
C ALA A 525 -46.96 50.67 54.18
N GLY A 526 -47.19 50.21 52.94
CA GLY A 526 -47.71 51.08 51.89
C GLY A 526 -47.46 50.65 50.46
N SER A 527 -48.54 50.21 49.81
CA SER A 527 -48.83 50.10 48.35
C SER A 527 -47.98 49.14 47.51
N SER A 528 -48.54 48.07 46.92
CA SER A 528 -49.56 48.02 45.84
C SER A 528 -49.03 48.61 44.54
N ALA A 529 -49.16 48.05 43.35
CA ALA A 529 -49.73 46.84 42.78
C ALA A 529 -48.84 46.55 41.54
N GLU A 530 -48.82 45.40 40.89
CA GLU A 530 -49.71 45.07 39.75
C GLU A 530 -48.98 43.90 39.05
N GLY A 531 -49.53 42.70 38.97
CA GLY A 531 -50.22 42.26 37.76
C GLY A 531 -49.34 41.31 36.90
N PRO A 532 -49.70 40.01 36.74
CA PRO A 532 -48.94 38.98 36.01
C PRO A 532 -49.32 39.00 34.49
N PRO A 533 -48.94 38.06 33.57
CA PRO A 533 -48.44 36.69 33.81
C PRO A 533 -47.45 36.11 32.77
N ALA A 534 -47.21 34.81 32.93
CA ALA A 534 -47.09 33.80 31.88
C ALA A 534 -45.75 33.62 31.15
N GLY A 535 -45.18 32.44 31.38
CA GLY A 535 -45.14 31.42 30.32
C GLY A 535 -43.82 31.25 29.57
N GLY A 536 -43.45 29.99 29.34
CA GLY A 536 -42.69 29.60 28.16
C GLY A 536 -41.27 29.12 28.39
N ASN A 537 -41.14 27.83 28.70
CA ASN A 537 -40.13 26.97 28.07
C ASN A 537 -40.76 26.44 26.75
N PRO A 538 -40.07 25.83 25.77
CA PRO A 538 -38.63 25.67 25.51
C PRO A 538 -38.24 26.02 24.04
N GLY A 539 -36.96 25.93 23.70
CA GLY A 539 -36.52 25.71 22.31
C GLY A 539 -35.30 26.50 21.89
N GLY A 540 -34.34 25.83 21.25
CA GLY A 540 -33.20 26.51 20.64
C GLY A 540 -32.06 25.59 20.28
N SER A 541 -32.32 24.71 19.31
CA SER A 541 -31.31 23.96 18.57
C SER A 541 -30.31 24.86 17.82
N SER A 542 -29.19 24.22 17.46
CA SER A 542 -28.41 24.42 16.22
C SER A 542 -27.65 25.72 16.01
N SER A 543 -26.33 25.59 15.81
CA SER A 543 -25.58 26.23 14.71
C SER A 543 -24.08 25.87 14.74
N PRO A 544 -23.35 26.05 13.61
CA PRO A 544 -22.62 24.94 12.98
C PRO A 544 -21.14 25.24 12.64
N GLU A 545 -20.51 24.17 12.14
CA GLU A 545 -19.50 24.06 11.07
C GLU A 545 -19.07 25.36 10.34
N ALA A 546 -17.75 25.58 10.30
CA ALA A 546 -17.09 26.67 9.57
C ALA A 546 -16.28 26.12 8.38
N PRO A 547 -16.29 26.79 7.20
CA PRO A 547 -15.42 26.45 6.08
C PRO A 547 -14.19 27.36 6.01
N VAL A 548 -13.08 26.85 5.50
CA VAL A 548 -11.91 27.65 5.10
C VAL A 548 -11.49 27.27 3.69
N ALA A 549 -11.53 28.25 2.79
CA ALA A 549 -10.91 28.21 1.48
C ALA A 549 -10.27 29.57 1.16
N GLY A 550 -9.00 29.53 0.77
CA GLY A 550 -8.39 30.39 -0.26
C GLY A 550 -7.67 31.65 0.18
N ALA A 551 -6.33 31.69 0.05
CA ALA A 551 -5.64 32.36 -1.07
C ALA A 551 -4.12 32.41 -0.81
N ASP A 552 -3.34 31.73 -1.66
CA ASP A 552 -2.32 32.30 -2.58
C ASP A 552 -1.73 31.21 -3.49
#